data_AF-A0A1I2XW37-F1
#
_entry.id   AF-A0A1I2XW37-F1
#
_cell.length_a   1.000
_cell.length_b   1.000
_cell.length_c   1.000
_cell.angle_alpha   90.00
_cell.angle_beta   90.00
_cell.angle_gamma   90.00
#
_symmetry.space_group_name_H-M   'P 1'
#
loop_
_entity.id
_entity.type
_entity.pdbx_description
1 polymer ?
#
loop_
_entity_poly.entity_id
_entity_poly.type
_entity_poly.pdbx_seq_one_letter_code
_entity_poly.pdbx_strand_id
1 'polypeptide(L)'
;MSRFICDVCGEEIFVHEGILTWTRDNETLSNFTLSHKNSPENRCQPEANNRFKDLYTLTMITGYLDFIKYLIERWENGFTLKDADSLERVLQQLNMHMNEKVIMLTEEED
;
A
#
# COMPACT_ATOMS: atom_id res chain seq x y z
N MET A 1 -5.45 -15.51 6.55
CA MET A 1 -4.34 -15.01 5.72
C MET A 1 -4.90 -13.94 4.80
N SER A 2 -4.75 -12.68 5.18
CA SER A 2 -5.20 -11.57 4.37
C SER A 2 -4.23 -11.49 3.21
N ARG A 3 -4.80 -11.72 2.04
CA ARG A 3 -4.09 -11.70 0.78
C ARG A 3 -4.32 -10.33 0.19
N PHE A 4 -3.23 -9.66 -0.14
CA PHE A 4 -3.32 -8.44 -0.89
C PHE A 4 -3.76 -8.78 -2.31
N ILE A 5 -4.58 -7.93 -2.91
CA ILE A 5 -5.08 -8.11 -4.26
C ILE A 5 -4.48 -7.03 -5.15
N CYS A 6 -3.97 -7.45 -6.30
CA CYS A 6 -3.40 -6.55 -7.29
C CYS A 6 -4.50 -5.72 -7.96
N ASP A 7 -4.37 -4.40 -7.85
CA ASP A 7 -5.31 -3.45 -8.46
C ASP A 7 -5.29 -3.51 -10.01
N VAL A 8 -4.29 -4.16 -10.61
CA VAL A 8 -4.11 -4.22 -12.07
C VAL A 8 -4.52 -5.56 -12.68
N CYS A 9 -4.04 -6.69 -12.15
CA CYS A 9 -4.39 -8.01 -12.69
C CYS A 9 -5.48 -8.74 -11.89
N GLY A 10 -5.85 -8.26 -10.69
CA GLY A 10 -6.84 -8.90 -9.82
C GLY A 10 -6.33 -10.13 -9.06
N GLU A 11 -5.09 -10.55 -9.33
CA GLU A 11 -4.46 -11.71 -8.67
C GLU A 11 -3.90 -11.35 -7.30
N GLU A 12 -3.68 -12.37 -6.49
CA GLU A 12 -3.11 -12.25 -5.15
C GLU A 12 -1.65 -11.78 -5.19
N ILE A 13 -1.26 -11.01 -4.18
CA ILE A 13 0.08 -10.48 -3.98
C ILE A 13 0.62 -10.99 -2.64
N PHE A 14 1.74 -11.70 -2.67
CA PHE A 14 2.53 -12.00 -1.47
C PHE A 14 3.26 -10.74 -0.95
N VAL A 15 3.42 -10.64 0.36
CA VAL A 15 4.06 -9.48 1.00
C VAL A 15 5.44 -9.14 0.43
N HIS A 16 6.23 -10.14 0.02
CA HIS A 16 7.58 -9.96 -0.51
C HIS A 16 7.64 -9.51 -1.98
N GLU A 17 6.58 -9.78 -2.75
CA GLU A 17 6.48 -9.41 -4.17
C GLU A 17 5.63 -8.15 -4.40
N GLY A 18 4.96 -7.64 -3.36
CA GLY A 18 4.07 -6.49 -3.44
C GLY A 18 4.78 -5.14 -3.35
N ILE A 19 4.19 -4.16 -4.03
CA ILE A 19 4.60 -2.77 -3.96
C ILE A 19 3.37 -1.85 -3.99
N LEU A 20 3.37 -0.84 -3.11
CA LEU A 20 2.46 0.29 -3.20
C LEU A 20 3.14 1.38 -4.01
N THR A 21 2.46 1.87 -5.04
CA THR A 21 2.93 3.02 -5.85
C THR A 21 1.89 4.12 -5.84
N TRP A 22 2.30 5.37 -6.03
CA TRP A 22 1.37 6.50 -6.18
C TRP A 22 2.00 7.62 -7.01
N THR A 23 1.15 8.47 -7.56
CA THR A 23 1.55 9.69 -8.25
C THR A 23 1.63 10.83 -7.25
N ARG A 24 2.74 11.56 -7.30
CA ARG A 24 2.93 12.85 -6.65
C ARG A 24 3.29 13.89 -7.69
N ASP A 25 2.38 14.81 -7.98
CA ASP A 25 2.57 15.89 -8.95
C ASP A 25 1.84 17.15 -8.49
N ASN A 26 2.40 18.34 -8.74
CA ASN A 26 1.77 19.65 -8.50
C ASN A 26 0.87 19.71 -7.25
N GLU A 27 1.46 19.44 -6.07
CA GLU A 27 0.74 19.46 -4.77
C GLU A 27 -0.48 18.53 -4.70
N THR A 28 -0.46 17.46 -5.49
CA THR A 28 -1.51 16.44 -5.52
C THR A 28 -0.91 15.07 -5.27
N LEU A 29 -1.58 14.30 -4.41
CA LEU A 29 -1.39 12.85 -4.29
C LEU A 29 -2.56 12.16 -4.98
N SER A 30 -2.25 11.12 -5.76
CA SER A 30 -3.25 10.42 -6.56
C SER A 30 -2.77 9.03 -6.96
N ASN A 31 -3.68 8.23 -7.50
CA ASN A 31 -3.41 6.94 -8.12
C ASN A 31 -2.63 5.99 -7.20
N PHE A 32 -3.06 5.85 -5.95
CA PHE A 32 -2.50 4.83 -5.06
C PHE A 32 -2.85 3.45 -5.62
N THR A 33 -1.83 2.65 -5.88
CA THR A 33 -1.96 1.36 -6.57
C THR A 33 -1.12 0.32 -5.88
N LEU A 34 -1.76 -0.72 -5.37
CA LEU A 34 -1.12 -1.93 -4.89
C LEU A 34 -0.98 -2.91 -6.04
N SER A 35 0.25 -3.31 -6.35
CA SER A 35 0.56 -4.15 -7.50
C SER A 35 1.71 -5.10 -7.22
N HIS A 36 1.89 -6.11 -8.08
CA HIS A 36 3.11 -6.90 -8.13
C HIS A 36 4.30 -6.02 -8.52
N LYS A 37 5.48 -6.32 -7.98
CA LYS A 37 6.73 -5.76 -8.48
C LYS A 37 6.92 -6.15 -9.94
N ASN A 38 7.35 -5.19 -10.76
CA ASN A 38 7.64 -5.45 -12.16
C ASN A 38 8.70 -6.55 -12.27
N SER A 39 8.38 -7.57 -13.04
CA SER A 39 9.24 -8.72 -13.36
C SER A 39 9.06 -9.05 -14.85
N PRO A 40 9.82 -10.00 -15.42
CA PRO A 40 9.57 -10.49 -16.78
C PRO A 40 8.14 -11.03 -16.98
N GLU A 41 7.51 -11.51 -15.91
CA GLU A 41 6.18 -12.15 -15.91
C GLU A 41 5.06 -11.15 -15.57
N ASN A 42 5.36 -10.09 -14.80
CA ASN A 42 4.38 -9.11 -14.32
C ASN A 42 4.77 -7.69 -14.72
N ARG A 43 3.85 -6.98 -15.39
CA ARG A 43 3.96 -5.54 -15.70
C ARG A 43 2.79 -4.77 -15.11
N CYS A 44 2.63 -4.89 -13.79
CA CYS A 44 1.48 -4.36 -13.06
C CYS A 44 1.71 -2.96 -12.47
N GLN A 45 2.92 -2.40 -12.54
CA GLN A 45 3.16 -1.06 -12.00
C GLN A 45 2.78 0.03 -13.01
N PRO A 46 1.91 1.00 -12.64
CA PRO A 46 1.58 2.12 -13.51
C PRO A 46 2.80 3.02 -13.76
N GLU A 47 3.13 3.29 -15.03
CA GLU A 47 4.29 4.14 -15.40
C GLU A 47 4.18 5.58 -14.87
N ALA A 48 2.96 6.10 -14.71
CA ALA A 48 2.72 7.44 -14.20
C ALA A 48 3.06 7.60 -12.70
N ASN A 49 3.07 6.50 -11.94
CA ASN A 49 3.36 6.54 -10.52
C ASN A 49 4.86 6.74 -10.28
N ASN A 50 5.20 7.80 -9.56
CA ASN A 50 6.58 8.24 -9.36
C ASN A 50 7.06 8.08 -7.92
N ARG A 51 6.21 7.56 -7.02
CA ARG A 51 6.55 7.23 -5.64
C ARG A 51 6.15 5.80 -5.33
N PHE A 52 6.88 5.18 -4.42
CA PHE A 52 6.65 3.79 -4.05
C PHE A 52 7.06 3.49 -2.61
N LYS A 53 6.49 2.41 -2.07
CA LYS A 53 6.96 1.76 -0.85
C LYS A 53 6.70 0.26 -0.95
N ASP A 54 7.68 -0.53 -0.53
CA ASP A 54 7.56 -1.99 -0.55
C ASP A 54 6.52 -2.48 0.46
N LEU A 55 5.74 -3.48 0.05
CA LEU A 55 4.68 -4.04 0.89
C LEU A 55 5.25 -4.73 2.14
N TYR A 56 6.39 -5.39 2.01
CA TYR A 56 7.14 -5.92 3.16
C TYR A 56 7.42 -4.86 4.23
N THR A 57 7.81 -3.64 3.83
CA THR A 57 8.01 -2.53 4.77
C THR A 57 6.69 -2.02 5.31
N LEU A 58 5.67 -1.85 4.46
CA LEU A 58 4.35 -1.34 4.86
C LEU A 58 3.61 -2.24 5.85
N THR A 59 3.86 -3.54 5.82
CA THR A 59 3.26 -4.52 6.75
C THR A 59 4.01 -4.65 8.07
N MET A 60 5.04 -3.83 8.30
CA MET A 60 5.64 -3.61 9.62
C MET A 60 5.02 -2.39 10.26
N ILE A 61 4.80 -2.42 11.58
CA ILE A 61 4.22 -1.29 12.34
C ILE A 61 5.00 0.02 12.08
N THR A 62 6.32 -0.03 12.12
CA THR A 62 7.18 1.14 11.86
C THR A 62 7.01 1.67 10.44
N GLY A 63 7.02 0.78 9.45
CA GLY A 63 6.86 1.17 8.04
C GLY A 63 5.46 1.69 7.71
N TYR A 64 4.42 1.17 8.37
CA TYR A 64 3.06 1.70 8.31
C TYR A 64 2.98 3.11 8.91
N LEU A 65 3.48 3.31 10.12
CA LEU A 65 3.49 4.63 10.78
C LEU A 65 4.27 5.67 9.99
N ASP A 66 5.41 5.30 9.41
CA ASP A 66 6.17 6.18 8.53
C ASP A 66 5.38 6.58 7.27
N PHE A 67 4.55 5.67 6.74
CA PHE A 67 3.69 5.98 5.61
C PHE A 67 2.54 6.93 6.01
N ILE A 68 1.92 6.71 7.16
CA ILE A 68 0.91 7.64 7.70
C ILE A 68 1.53 9.02 7.97
N LYS A 69 2.71 9.07 8.57
CA LYS A 69 3.45 10.31 8.80
C LYS A 69 3.73 11.04 7.49
N TYR A 70 4.16 10.31 6.46
CA TYR A 70 4.34 10.89 5.12
C TYR A 70 3.05 11.56 4.61
N LEU A 71 1.89 10.90 4.74
CA LEU A 71 0.61 11.45 4.30
C LEU A 71 0.22 12.70 5.09
N ILE A 72 0.40 12.69 6.42
CA ILE A 72 0.15 13.85 7.30
C ILE A 72 1.04 15.02 6.88
N GLU A 73 2.34 14.79 6.71
CA GLU A 73 3.27 15.85 6.27
C GLU A 73 2.87 16.42 4.91
N ARG A 74 2.40 15.58 3.97
CA ARG A 74 1.94 16.10 2.67
C ARG A 74 0.69 16.97 2.85
N TRP A 75 -0.25 16.53 3.68
CA TRP A 75 -1.45 17.30 3.97
C TRP A 75 -1.12 18.65 4.64
N GLU A 76 -0.22 18.69 5.63
CA GLU A 76 0.24 19.93 6.25
C GLU A 76 0.92 20.89 5.25
N ASN A 77 1.58 20.34 4.22
CA ASN A 77 2.19 21.10 3.14
C ASN A 77 1.20 21.51 2.03
N GLY A 78 -0.11 21.41 2.27
CA GLY A 78 -1.15 21.85 1.34
C GLY A 78 -1.44 20.88 0.21
N PHE A 79 -0.91 19.64 0.25
CA PHE A 79 -1.23 18.67 -0.79
C PHE A 79 -2.70 18.29 -0.74
N THR A 80 -3.32 18.18 -1.91
CA THR A 80 -4.67 17.64 -2.06
C THR A 80 -4.62 16.16 -2.41
N LEU A 81 -5.60 15.41 -1.90
CA LEU A 81 -5.80 14.02 -2.28
C LEU A 81 -6.84 13.98 -3.40
N LYS A 82 -6.41 13.57 -4.59
CA LYS A 82 -7.30 13.15 -5.67
C LYS A 82 -7.56 11.66 -5.52
N ASP A 83 -8.71 11.19 -6.02
CA ASP A 83 -9.08 9.75 -6.02
C ASP A 83 -8.95 9.06 -4.65
N ALA A 84 -9.50 9.67 -3.60
CA ALA A 84 -9.40 9.17 -2.21
C ALA A 84 -9.76 7.68 -2.05
N ASP A 85 -10.69 7.16 -2.85
CA ASP A 85 -11.05 5.74 -2.88
C ASP A 85 -9.84 4.82 -3.15
N SER A 86 -8.84 5.28 -3.91
CA SER A 86 -7.61 4.53 -4.20
C SER A 86 -6.77 4.33 -2.94
N LEU A 87 -6.55 5.41 -2.18
CA LEU A 87 -5.87 5.37 -0.90
C LEU A 87 -6.66 4.57 0.12
N GLU A 88 -7.98 4.73 0.16
CA GLU A 88 -8.85 4.01 1.09
C GLU A 88 -8.76 2.50 0.87
N ARG A 89 -8.85 2.02 -0.37
CA ARG A 89 -8.70 0.58 -0.68
C ARG A 89 -7.37 0.03 -0.21
N VAL A 90 -6.28 0.77 -0.42
CA VAL A 90 -4.94 0.36 0.04
C VAL A 90 -4.90 0.27 1.57
N LEU A 91 -5.42 1.27 2.28
CA LEU A 91 -5.46 1.28 3.74
C LEU A 91 -6.34 0.16 4.30
N GLN A 92 -7.46 -0.15 3.66
CA GLN A 92 -8.33 -1.26 4.05
C GLN A 92 -7.60 -2.61 3.95
N GLN A 93 -6.91 -2.88 2.85
CA GLN A 93 -6.12 -4.12 2.69
C GLN A 93 -4.98 -4.20 3.71
N LEU A 94 -4.26 -3.09 3.94
CA LEU A 94 -3.20 -3.02 4.96
C LEU A 94 -3.75 -3.30 6.37
N ASN A 95 -4.86 -2.66 6.75
CA ASN A 95 -5.47 -2.85 8.06
C ASN A 95 -5.96 -4.29 8.26
N MET A 96 -6.57 -4.89 7.23
CA MET A 96 -7.00 -6.28 7.27
C MET A 96 -5.80 -7.22 7.51
N HIS A 97 -4.69 -6.99 6.81
CA HIS A 97 -3.45 -7.75 7.02
C HIS A 97 -2.88 -7.61 8.43
N MET A 98 -2.84 -6.39 8.95
CA MET A 98 -2.29 -6.11 10.27
C MET A 98 -3.16 -6.71 11.38
N ASN A 99 -4.49 -6.61 11.28
CA ASN A 99 -5.41 -7.18 12.26
C ASN A 99 -5.33 -8.70 12.30
N GLU A 100 -5.24 -9.37 11.16
CA GLU A 100 -5.06 -10.82 11.13
C GLU A 100 -3.76 -11.28 11.78
N LYS A 101 -2.66 -10.53 11.60
CA LYS A 101 -1.41 -10.82 12.31
C LYS A 101 -1.58 -10.75 13.82
N VAL A 102 -2.33 -9.76 14.32
CA VAL A 102 -2.61 -9.64 15.75
C VAL A 102 -3.43 -10.83 16.24
N ILE A 103 -4.47 -11.25 15.51
CA ILE A 103 -5.29 -12.41 15.86
C ILE A 103 -4.44 -13.68 15.94
N MET A 104 -3.58 -13.94 14.95
CA MET A 104 -2.72 -15.12 14.95
C MET A 104 -1.77 -15.14 16.16
N LEU A 105 -1.20 -13.99 16.54
CA LEU A 105 -0.34 -13.89 17.73
C LEU A 105 -1.12 -14.16 19.03
N THR A 106 -2.41 -13.83 19.08
CA THR A 106 -3.25 -14.12 20.25
C THR A 106 -3.76 -15.55 20.29
N GLU A 107 -3.90 -16.22 19.15
CA GLU A 107 -4.34 -17.63 19.07
C GLU A 107 -3.20 -18.63 19.29
N GLU A 108 -1.93 -18.23 19.12
CA GLU A 108 -0.75 -19.05 19.41
C GLU A 108 -0.38 -19.12 20.91
N GLU A 109 -1.08 -18.35 21.77
CA GLU A 109 -0.86 -18.31 23.22
C GLU A 109 -1.78 -19.26 24.03
N ASP A 110 -2.66 -20.03 23.37
CA ASP A 110 -3.54 -21.07 23.96
C ASP A 110 -3.11 -22.51 23.57
#